data_AF-A0A0V8TC50-F1
#
_entry.id   AF-A0A0V8TC50-F1
#
_cell.length_a   1.000
_cell.length_b   1.000
_cell.length_c   1.000
_cell.angle_alpha   90.00
_cell.angle_beta   90.00
_cell.angle_gamma   90.00
#
_symmetry.space_group_name_H-M   'P 1'
#
loop_
_entity.id
_entity.type
_entity.pdbx_description
1 polymer ?
#
loop_
_entity_poly.entity_id
_entity_poly.type
_entity_poly.pdbx_seq_one_letter_code
_entity_poly.pdbx_strand_id
1 'polypeptide(L)'
;MIRAFAGLLTAKIANDPRAVDLQLKSIVGDQVKASGGDVEEFALRMAKQVEAGAVVAWTILRSLAPRLGMSESEVQRVLAEVFALHNIAPE
;
A
#
# COMPACT_ATOMS: atom_id res chain seq x y z
N MET A 1 -3.44 7.43 9.00
CA MET A 1 -3.66 6.64 7.77
C MET A 1 -2.85 7.14 6.58
N ILE A 2 -3.23 8.25 5.92
CA ILE A 2 -2.56 8.74 4.69
C ILE A 2 -1.05 8.94 4.88
N ARG A 3 -0.64 9.46 6.04
CA ARG A 3 0.78 9.71 6.37
C ARG A 3 1.63 8.44 6.44
N ALA A 4 1.13 7.36 7.05
CA ALA A 4 1.88 6.10 7.17
C ALA A 4 2.01 5.40 5.80
N PHE A 5 0.96 5.47 4.99
CA PHE A 5 0.98 4.97 3.61
C PHE A 5 1.91 5.77 2.69
N ALA A 6 1.89 7.10 2.78
CA ALA A 6 2.84 7.96 2.07
C ALA A 6 4.29 7.67 2.48
N GLY A 7 4.52 7.40 3.77
CA GLY A 7 5.81 6.94 4.30
C GLY A 7 6.24 5.59 3.72
N LEU A 8 5.32 4.63 3.66
CA LEU A 8 5.56 3.31 3.07
C LEU A 8 5.92 3.39 1.59
N LEU A 9 5.18 4.19 0.81
CA LEU A 9 5.43 4.38 -0.62
C LEU A 9 6.76 5.09 -0.87
N THR A 10 7.06 6.12 -0.07
CA THR A 10 8.34 6.84 -0.15
C THR A 10 9.51 5.90 0.16
N ALA A 11 9.40 5.08 1.20
CA ALA A 11 10.40 4.08 1.57
C ALA A 11 10.61 3.04 0.45
N LYS A 12 9.53 2.58 -0.19
CA LYS A 12 9.60 1.68 -1.35
C LYS A 12 10.30 2.32 -2.55
N ILE A 13 9.94 3.56 -2.91
CA ILE A 13 10.57 4.30 -4.02
C ILE A 13 12.06 4.56 -3.73
N ALA A 14 12.40 4.90 -2.49
CA ALA A 14 13.78 5.08 -2.04
C ALA A 14 14.56 3.77 -1.88
N ASN A 15 13.91 2.62 -2.07
CA ASN A 15 14.48 1.28 -1.89
C ASN A 15 15.09 1.06 -0.49
N ASP A 16 14.48 1.64 0.55
CA ASP A 16 14.90 1.51 1.95
C ASP A 16 14.08 0.43 2.67
N PRO A 17 14.60 -0.81 2.80
CA PRO A 17 13.87 -1.91 3.41
C PRO A 17 13.60 -1.70 4.91
N ARG A 18 14.44 -0.92 5.62
CA ARG A 18 14.24 -0.65 7.05
C ARG A 18 13.09 0.33 7.25
N ALA A 19 13.04 1.39 6.45
CA ALA A 19 11.94 2.33 6.48
C ALA A 19 10.60 1.65 6.10
N VAL A 20 10.61 0.73 5.14
CA VAL A 20 9.44 -0.11 4.81
C VAL A 20 8.95 -0.90 6.02
N ASP A 21 9.85 -1.62 6.69
CA ASP A 21 9.54 -2.42 7.87
C ASP A 21 8.96 -1.58 9.01
N LEU A 22 9.54 -0.40 9.30
CA LEU A 22 9.06 0.51 10.32
C LEU A 22 7.64 1.03 10.03
N GLN A 23 7.35 1.38 8.77
CA GLN A 23 6.02 1.86 8.39
C GLN A 23 4.98 0.73 8.45
N LEU A 24 5.32 -0.47 8.01
CA LEU A 24 4.45 -1.64 8.12
C LEU A 24 4.12 -1.96 9.59
N LYS A 25 5.13 -1.99 10.46
CA LYS A 25 4.94 -2.21 11.91
C LYS A 25 4.04 -1.17 12.54
N SER A 26 4.17 0.11 12.14
CA SER A 26 3.27 1.16 12.62
C SER A 26 1.83 0.92 12.20
N ILE A 27 1.58 0.60 10.92
CA ILE A 27 0.23 0.35 10.40
C ILE A 27 -0.41 -0.85 11.11
N VAL A 28 0.33 -1.95 11.19
CA VAL A 28 -0.14 -3.19 11.85
C VAL A 28 -0.39 -2.94 13.34
N GLY A 29 0.53 -2.28 14.03
CA GLY A 29 0.39 -1.97 15.46
C GLY A 29 -0.84 -1.11 15.77
N ASP A 30 -1.15 -0.13 14.91
CA ASP A 30 -2.36 0.68 15.03
C ASP A 30 -3.64 -0.16 14.82
N GLN A 31 -3.64 -1.08 13.85
CA GLN A 31 -4.81 -1.95 13.62
C GLN A 31 -4.99 -2.95 14.75
N VAL A 32 -3.93 -3.59 15.25
CA VAL A 32 -4.01 -4.52 16.39
C VAL A 32 -4.63 -3.84 17.61
N LYS A 33 -4.21 -2.61 17.92
CA LYS A 33 -4.79 -1.82 19.02
C LYS A 33 -6.25 -1.49 18.76
N ALA A 34 -6.59 -1.07 17.54
CA ALA A 34 -7.95 -0.68 17.18
C ALA A 34 -8.93 -1.86 17.15
N SER A 35 -8.45 -3.08 16.90
CA SER A 35 -9.25 -4.31 16.93
C SER A 35 -9.45 -4.88 18.33
N GLY A 36 -8.77 -4.37 19.37
CA GLY A 36 -8.91 -4.88 20.73
C GLY A 36 -8.52 -6.37 20.89
N GLY A 37 -7.67 -6.90 20.00
CA GLY A 37 -7.30 -8.31 19.97
C GLY A 37 -8.27 -9.23 19.21
N ASP A 38 -9.35 -8.70 18.65
CA ASP A 38 -10.25 -9.45 17.76
C ASP A 38 -9.59 -9.67 16.39
N VAL A 39 -9.44 -10.93 16.01
CA VAL A 39 -8.78 -11.37 14.77
C VAL A 39 -9.62 -11.05 13.54
N GLU A 40 -10.94 -11.21 13.60
CA GLU A 40 -11.83 -10.93 12.47
C GLU A 40 -11.90 -9.42 12.21
N GLU A 41 -12.04 -8.63 13.28
CA GLU A 41 -12.03 -7.16 13.19
C GLU A 41 -10.67 -6.64 12.71
N PHE A 42 -9.57 -7.27 13.13
CA PHE A 42 -8.23 -7.00 12.58
C PHE A 42 -8.14 -7.29 11.08
N ALA A 43 -8.63 -8.45 10.64
CA ALA A 43 -8.62 -8.81 9.22
C ALA A 43 -9.45 -7.81 8.38
N LEU A 44 -10.66 -7.45 8.85
CA LEU A 44 -11.52 -6.45 8.21
C LEU A 44 -10.86 -5.08 8.12
N ARG A 45 -10.19 -4.64 9.19
CA ARG A 45 -9.46 -3.37 9.21
C ARG A 45 -8.26 -3.39 8.28
N MET A 46 -7.52 -4.49 8.24
CA MET A 46 -6.39 -4.66 7.33
C MET A 46 -6.83 -4.70 5.87
N ALA A 47 -7.94 -5.35 5.54
CA ALA A 47 -8.50 -5.32 4.19
C ALA A 47 -8.81 -3.89 3.73
N LYS A 48 -9.45 -3.08 4.59
CA LYS A 48 -9.68 -1.65 4.33
C LYS A 48 -8.38 -0.85 4.18
N GLN A 49 -7.31 -1.20 4.90
CA GLN A 49 -5.99 -0.56 4.72
C GLN A 49 -5.39 -0.89 3.35
N VAL A 50 -5.52 -2.13 2.87
CA VAL A 50 -5.02 -2.53 1.55
C VAL A 50 -5.78 -1.78 0.45
N GLU A 51 -7.10 -1.71 0.52
CA GLU A 51 -7.92 -0.94 -0.42
C GLU A 51 -7.57 0.56 -0.42
N ALA A 52 -7.41 1.17 0.77
CA ALA A 52 -6.99 2.56 0.88
C ALA A 52 -5.59 2.79 0.28
N GLY A 53 -4.68 1.83 0.50
CA GLY A 53 -3.35 1.81 -0.09
C GLY A 53 -3.35 1.77 -1.61
N ALA A 54 -4.20 0.92 -2.18
CA ALA A 54 -4.43 0.81 -3.62
C ALA A 54 -4.84 2.15 -4.24
N VAL A 55 -5.80 2.84 -3.61
CA VAL A 55 -6.29 4.16 -4.08
C VAL A 55 -5.19 5.22 -4.02
N VAL A 56 -4.42 5.27 -2.91
CA VAL A 56 -3.32 6.23 -2.76
C VAL A 56 -2.20 5.97 -3.77
N ALA A 57 -1.81 4.71 -3.96
CA ALA A 57 -0.82 4.32 -4.96
C ALA A 57 -1.28 4.73 -6.37
N TRP A 58 -2.56 4.50 -6.70
CA TRP A 58 -3.15 4.93 -7.96
C TRP A 58 -3.07 6.46 -8.14
N THR A 59 -3.47 7.24 -7.12
CA THR A 59 -3.42 8.71 -7.19
C THR A 59 -2.00 9.23 -7.38
N ILE A 60 -1.02 8.65 -6.67
CA ILE A 60 0.39 9.07 -6.74
C ILE A 60 0.99 8.69 -8.09
N LEU A 61 0.81 7.45 -8.55
CA LEU A 61 1.31 7.01 -9.86
C LEU A 61 0.73 7.85 -10.99
N ARG A 62 -0.57 8.13 -10.98
CA ARG A 62 -1.20 8.99 -11.99
C ARG A 62 -0.69 10.44 -11.92
N SER A 63 -0.42 10.96 -10.73
CA SER A 63 0.13 12.31 -10.54
C SER A 63 1.60 12.42 -10.97
N LEU A 64 2.39 11.36 -10.79
CA LEU A 64 3.82 11.34 -11.11
C LEU A 64 4.09 10.90 -12.55
N ALA A 65 3.21 10.14 -13.17
CA ALA A 65 3.38 9.60 -14.53
C ALA A 65 3.78 10.64 -15.58
N PRO A 66 3.17 11.84 -15.66
CA PRO A 66 3.59 12.85 -16.62
C PRO A 66 5.03 13.33 -16.38
N ARG A 67 5.47 13.38 -15.11
CA ARG A 67 6.83 13.80 -14.73
C ARG A 67 7.88 12.71 -14.97
N LEU A 68 7.43 11.46 -15.00
CA LEU A 68 8.26 10.28 -15.29
C LEU A 68 8.27 9.93 -16.79
N GLY A 69 7.56 10.71 -17.63
CA GLY A 69 7.44 10.42 -19.07
C GLY A 69 6.64 9.15 -19.37
N MET A 70 5.86 8.66 -18.41
CA MET A 70 5.06 7.45 -18.56
C MET A 70 3.73 7.77 -19.24
N SER A 71 3.35 6.92 -20.18
CA SER A 71 2.02 6.89 -20.78
C SER A 71 0.99 6.29 -19.82
N GLU A 72 -0.29 6.59 -20.04
CA GLU A 72 -1.39 6.06 -19.22
C GLU A 72 -1.44 4.52 -19.20
N SER A 73 -1.12 3.86 -20.33
CA SER A 73 -1.06 2.41 -20.43
C SER A 73 0.08 1.80 -19.60
N GLU A 74 1.22 2.48 -19.52
CA GLU A 74 2.33 2.03 -18.66
C GLU A 74 1.99 2.15 -17.18
N VAL A 75 1.27 3.20 -16.80
CA VAL A 75 0.74 3.37 -15.43
C VAL A 75 -0.25 2.25 -15.10
N GLN A 76 -1.19 1.96 -16.00
CA GLN A 76 -2.15 0.87 -15.82
C GLN A 76 -1.46 -0.49 -15.70
N ARG A 77 -0.40 -0.74 -16.48
CA ARG A 77 0.40 -1.97 -16.39
C ARG A 77 1.12 -2.10 -15.05
N VAL A 78 1.81 -1.06 -14.59
CA VAL A 78 2.50 -1.06 -13.28
C VAL A 78 1.50 -1.31 -12.15
N LEU A 79 0.33 -0.67 -12.22
CA LEU A 79 -0.75 -0.90 -11.25
C LEU A 79 -1.27 -2.34 -11.30
N ALA A 80 -1.48 -2.89 -12.51
CA ALA A 80 -1.93 -4.26 -12.68
C ALA A 80 -0.92 -5.28 -12.13
N GLU A 81 0.39 -5.04 -12.30
CA GLU A 81 1.45 -5.87 -11.72
C GLU A 81 1.44 -5.81 -10.19
N VAL A 82 1.28 -4.61 -9.60
CA VAL A 82 1.17 -4.43 -8.15
C VAL A 82 -0.05 -5.16 -7.59
N PHE A 83 -1.20 -5.09 -8.27
CA PHE A 83 -2.42 -5.78 -7.83
C PHE A 83 -2.39 -7.30 -8.09
N ALA A 84 -1.78 -7.75 -9.20
CA ALA A 84 -1.64 -9.17 -9.53
C ALA A 84 -0.73 -9.91 -8.54
N LEU A 85 0.34 -9.26 -8.06
CA LEU A 85 1.18 -9.78 -6.97
C LEU A 85 0.43 -9.99 -5.65
N HIS A 86 -0.71 -9.33 -5.46
CA HIS A 86 -1.61 -9.51 -4.31
C HIS A 86 -2.78 -10.45 -4.58
N ASN A 87 -2.93 -10.96 -5.81
CA ASN A 87 -3.94 -11.95 -6.22
C ASN A 87 -3.37 -13.38 -6.25
N ILE A 88 -2.24 -13.63 -5.59
CA ILE A 88 -1.78 -15.00 -5.32
C ILE A 88 -2.80 -15.60 -4.36
N ALA A 89 -3.66 -16.44 -4.91
CA ALA A 89 -4.73 -17.14 -4.23
C ALA A 89 -4.23 -17.82 -2.94
N PRO A 90 -5.04 -17.86 -1.88
CA PRO A 90 -4.76 -18.77 -0.78
C PRO A 90 -4.84 -20.20 -1.32
N GLU A 91 -3.69 -20.87 -1.40
CA GLU A 91 -3.65 -22.33 -1.39
C GLU A 91 -3.92 -22.85 0.03
#